data_AF-A0A5D0V4M9-F1
#
_entry.id   AF-A0A5D0V4M9-F1
#
_cell.length_a   1.000
_cell.length_b   1.000
_cell.length_c   1.000
_cell.angle_alpha   90.00
_cell.angle_beta   90.00
_cell.angle_gamma   90.00
#
_symmetry.space_group_name_H-M   'P 1'
#
loop_
_entity.id
_entity.type
_entity.pdbx_description
1 polymer ?
#
loop_
_entity_poly.entity_id
_entity_poly.type
_entity_poly.pdbx_seq_one_letter_code
_entity_poly.pdbx_strand_id
1 'polypeptide(L)'
;MTRPSTPSPAWQPGMPGGSNLPSGPGGRPAAPSGDGHGPEPGPPTVTIGTYPDYPSAQRVVDYLADNRFPVEHSAIIGTNLTLVETVMGRMTTGRAALIGAGTGAWFGLFIGLLFGIFTAGNWVAVIVVGLVIGAIWGAVFGAVAHAMAGGQRDFTSASSLRASQYAVTVDAGLADQARQLLGRMHLTPTGATAR
;
A
#
# COMPACT_ATOMS: atom_id res chain seq x y z
N MET A 1 -16.75 -6.61 -57.92
CA MET A 1 -16.02 -7.85 -57.58
C MET A 1 -15.62 -7.80 -56.11
N THR A 2 -16.48 -8.30 -55.25
CA THR A 2 -16.33 -8.39 -53.80
C THR A 2 -15.95 -9.83 -53.45
N ARG A 3 -14.87 -10.06 -52.69
CA ARG A 3 -14.53 -11.37 -52.13
C ARG A 3 -15.10 -11.47 -50.71
N PRO A 4 -15.71 -12.60 -50.31
CA PRO A 4 -16.13 -12.82 -48.93
C PRO A 4 -14.92 -13.20 -48.07
N SER A 5 -14.74 -12.51 -46.94
CA SER A 5 -13.80 -12.93 -45.90
C SER A 5 -14.51 -13.87 -44.92
N THR A 6 -14.10 -15.12 -44.93
CA THR A 6 -14.50 -16.19 -44.02
C THR A 6 -14.12 -15.86 -42.57
N PRO A 7 -14.96 -16.12 -41.55
CA PRO A 7 -14.55 -16.02 -40.15
C PRO A 7 -13.65 -17.22 -39.78
N SER A 8 -12.41 -16.96 -39.36
CA SER A 8 -11.51 -17.99 -38.84
C SER A 8 -11.89 -18.39 -37.40
N PRO A 9 -11.71 -19.66 -36.99
CA PRO A 9 -12.36 -20.23 -35.81
C PRO A 9 -11.81 -19.71 -34.49
N ALA A 10 -12.69 -19.77 -33.48
CA ALA A 10 -12.43 -19.47 -32.09
C ALA A 10 -11.28 -20.29 -31.50
N TRP A 11 -10.59 -19.63 -30.56
CA TRP A 11 -9.63 -20.18 -29.61
C TRP A 11 -9.96 -21.61 -29.12
N GLN A 12 -8.96 -22.49 -29.17
CA GLN A 12 -9.00 -23.83 -28.61
C GLN A 12 -7.94 -23.92 -27.51
N PRO A 13 -8.31 -24.00 -26.21
CA PRO A 13 -7.37 -24.10 -25.12
C PRO A 13 -6.95 -25.56 -24.93
N GLY A 14 -5.65 -25.86 -25.08
CA GLY A 14 -5.11 -27.17 -24.70
C GLY A 14 -3.87 -27.58 -25.49
N MET A 15 -2.73 -26.94 -25.25
CA MET A 15 -1.41 -27.51 -25.56
C MET A 15 -0.40 -27.06 -24.48
N PRO A 16 0.28 -27.98 -23.77
CA PRO A 16 1.42 -27.64 -22.95
C PRO A 16 2.66 -27.52 -23.85
N GLY A 17 3.23 -26.31 -23.95
CA GLY A 17 4.57 -26.13 -24.54
C GLY A 17 4.78 -25.05 -25.61
N GLY A 18 4.11 -23.89 -25.56
CA GLY A 18 4.44 -22.82 -26.51
C GLY A 18 3.98 -21.42 -26.10
N SER A 19 4.87 -20.61 -25.55
CA SER A 19 4.70 -19.15 -25.48
C SER A 19 6.02 -18.38 -25.31
N ASN A 20 7.02 -18.69 -26.14
CA ASN A 20 8.23 -17.86 -26.27
C ASN A 20 8.10 -16.87 -27.46
N LEU A 21 7.00 -16.12 -27.53
CA LEU A 21 6.84 -15.10 -28.57
C LEU A 21 7.55 -13.79 -28.15
N PRO A 22 8.35 -13.17 -29.03
CA PRO A 22 9.01 -11.89 -28.75
C PRO A 22 7.99 -10.74 -28.66
N SER A 23 8.05 -9.98 -27.58
CA SER A 23 7.20 -8.81 -27.30
C SER A 23 7.46 -7.66 -28.28
N GLY A 24 6.41 -7.13 -28.90
CA GLY A 24 6.47 -5.94 -29.77
C GLY A 24 6.62 -4.61 -29.00
N PRO A 25 6.83 -3.47 -29.70
CA PRO A 25 7.30 -2.21 -29.13
C PRO A 25 6.29 -1.43 -28.28
N GLY A 26 5.06 -1.94 -28.12
CA GLY A 26 4.03 -1.35 -27.28
C GLY A 26 4.05 -2.00 -25.91
N GLY A 27 4.92 -1.52 -25.01
CA GLY A 27 5.03 -2.01 -23.64
C GLY A 27 3.71 -1.88 -22.89
N ARG A 28 2.89 -2.94 -22.89
CA ARG A 28 1.95 -3.17 -21.80
C ARG A 28 2.80 -3.50 -20.57
N PRO A 29 2.50 -2.94 -19.39
CA PRO A 29 3.09 -3.45 -18.16
C PRO A 29 2.73 -4.93 -18.08
N ALA A 30 3.70 -5.81 -18.34
CA ALA A 30 3.56 -7.19 -17.97
C ALA A 30 3.47 -7.18 -16.43
N ALA A 31 2.45 -7.84 -15.89
CA ALA A 31 2.45 -8.15 -14.47
C ALA A 31 3.81 -8.77 -14.12
N PRO A 32 4.45 -8.38 -13.00
CA PRO A 32 5.75 -8.91 -12.64
C PRO A 32 5.66 -10.43 -12.69
N SER A 33 6.49 -11.04 -13.53
CA SER A 33 6.68 -12.48 -13.61
C SER A 33 7.44 -12.93 -12.36
N GLY A 34 6.81 -12.77 -11.20
CA GLY A 34 7.11 -13.52 -9.99
C GLY A 34 6.20 -14.73 -10.00
N ASP A 35 6.80 -15.91 -10.07
CA ASP A 35 6.33 -17.22 -9.60
C ASP A 35 4.90 -17.69 -9.99
N GLY A 36 4.11 -16.91 -10.71
CA GLY A 36 2.67 -17.12 -10.92
C GLY A 36 1.81 -16.91 -9.66
N HIS A 37 2.39 -16.59 -8.51
CA HIS A 37 1.65 -16.48 -7.24
C HIS A 37 1.27 -15.01 -6.97
N GLY A 38 0.37 -14.47 -7.80
CA GLY A 38 -0.62 -13.54 -7.24
C GLY A 38 -1.37 -14.25 -6.09
N PRO A 39 -2.07 -13.54 -5.18
CA PRO A 39 -2.92 -14.23 -4.22
C PRO A 39 -3.75 -15.25 -4.99
N GLU A 40 -3.63 -16.54 -4.63
CA GLU A 40 -4.30 -17.62 -5.34
C GLU A 40 -5.76 -17.18 -5.58
N PRO A 41 -6.29 -17.31 -6.81
CA PRO A 41 -7.70 -17.05 -7.04
C PRO A 41 -8.47 -17.93 -6.05
N GLY A 42 -9.01 -17.30 -5.01
CA GLY A 42 -9.76 -18.01 -3.98
C GLY A 42 -10.98 -18.69 -4.60
N PRO A 43 -11.70 -19.49 -3.80
CA PRO A 43 -12.98 -20.07 -4.22
C PRO A 43 -13.86 -19.01 -4.91
N PRO A 44 -14.64 -19.38 -5.94
CA PRO A 44 -15.45 -18.42 -6.69
C PRO A 44 -16.36 -17.67 -5.71
N THR A 45 -16.12 -16.36 -5.58
CA THR A 45 -16.80 -15.51 -4.60
C THR A 45 -17.70 -14.52 -5.33
N VAL A 46 -18.88 -14.27 -4.79
CA VAL A 46 -19.91 -13.38 -5.36
C VAL A 46 -20.11 -12.17 -4.47
N THR A 47 -20.13 -10.97 -5.06
CA THR A 47 -20.46 -9.74 -4.31
C THR A 47 -21.95 -9.70 -3.99
N ILE A 48 -22.27 -9.53 -2.70
CA ILE A 48 -23.65 -9.45 -2.21
C ILE A 48 -24.10 -8.01 -1.94
N GLY A 49 -23.15 -7.09 -1.74
CA GLY A 49 -23.44 -5.68 -1.51
C GLY A 49 -22.17 -4.83 -1.55
N THR A 50 -22.34 -3.52 -1.72
CA THR A 50 -21.22 -2.57 -1.72
C THR A 50 -21.60 -1.35 -0.89
N TYR A 51 -20.70 -0.93 0.00
CA TYR A 51 -20.93 0.03 1.06
C TYR A 51 -19.87 1.14 1.05
N PRO A 52 -20.22 2.37 1.44
CA PRO A 52 -19.31 3.52 1.34
C PRO A 52 -18.18 3.48 2.38
N ASP A 53 -18.39 2.82 3.51
CA ASP A 53 -17.45 2.77 4.63
C ASP A 53 -17.34 1.35 5.21
N TYR A 54 -16.21 1.09 5.87
CA TYR A 54 -15.93 -0.20 6.50
C TYR A 54 -16.96 -0.59 7.60
N PRO A 55 -17.35 0.31 8.53
CA PRO A 55 -18.39 -0.01 9.51
C PRO A 55 -19.72 -0.46 8.91
N SER A 56 -20.17 0.15 7.81
CA SER A 56 -21.37 -0.28 7.09
C SER A 56 -21.24 -1.69 6.51
N ALA A 57 -20.07 -2.03 5.94
CA ALA A 57 -19.78 -3.39 5.48
C ALA A 57 -19.67 -4.39 6.64
N GLN A 58 -19.10 -3.98 7.78
CA GLN A 58 -18.98 -4.81 8.97
C GLN A 58 -20.35 -5.16 9.55
N ARG A 59 -21.28 -4.19 9.64
CA ARG A 59 -22.65 -4.42 10.13
C ARG A 59 -23.40 -5.49 9.34
N VAL A 60 -23.10 -5.59 8.05
CA VAL A 60 -23.70 -6.58 7.15
C VAL A 60 -23.17 -7.98 7.45
N VAL A 61 -21.86 -8.11 7.66
CA VAL A 61 -21.23 -9.37 8.08
C VAL A 61 -21.72 -9.77 9.47
N ASP A 62 -21.82 -8.83 10.41
CA ASP A 62 -22.34 -9.07 11.76
C ASP A 62 -23.79 -9.60 11.70
N TYR A 63 -24.66 -9.01 10.88
CA TYR A 63 -26.02 -9.51 10.71
C TYR A 63 -26.08 -10.91 10.10
N LEU A 64 -25.19 -11.22 9.16
CA LEU A 64 -25.08 -12.58 8.62
C LEU A 64 -24.68 -13.56 9.74
N ALA A 65 -23.67 -13.21 10.55
CA ALA A 65 -23.24 -14.01 11.69
C ALA A 65 -24.38 -14.26 12.70
N ASP A 66 -25.13 -13.21 13.06
CA ASP A 66 -26.27 -13.30 13.98
C ASP A 66 -27.37 -14.25 13.47
N ASN A 67 -27.51 -14.39 12.16
CA ASN A 67 -28.46 -15.30 11.51
C ASN A 67 -27.88 -16.71 11.27
N ARG A 68 -26.78 -17.06 11.94
CA ARG A 68 -26.05 -18.33 11.81
C ARG A 68 -25.58 -18.64 10.39
N PHE A 69 -25.25 -17.60 9.62
CA PHE A 69 -24.57 -17.76 8.35
C PHE A 69 -23.08 -18.05 8.60
N PRO A 70 -22.44 -18.97 7.84
CA PRO A 70 -21.02 -19.28 7.97
C PRO A 70 -20.16 -18.13 7.39
N VAL A 71 -19.84 -17.14 8.23
CA VAL A 71 -19.10 -15.93 7.85
C VAL A 71 -17.63 -16.18 7.52
N GLU A 72 -17.09 -17.35 7.87
CA GLU A 72 -15.79 -17.84 7.42
C GLU A 72 -15.66 -17.90 5.88
N HIS A 73 -16.79 -17.93 5.17
CA HIS A 73 -16.87 -17.87 3.71
C HIS A 73 -17.21 -16.47 3.18
N SER A 74 -17.05 -15.43 4.00
CA SER A 74 -17.29 -14.03 3.63
C SER A 74 -16.01 -13.21 3.71
N ALA A 75 -15.87 -12.22 2.82
CA ALA A 75 -14.75 -11.30 2.80
C ALA A 75 -15.23 -9.86 2.58
N ILE A 76 -14.52 -8.91 3.19
CA ILE A 76 -14.71 -7.47 2.95
C ILE A 76 -13.56 -7.01 2.08
N ILE A 77 -13.87 -6.60 0.85
CA ILE A 77 -12.88 -6.18 -0.15
C ILE A 77 -13.00 -4.67 -0.34
N GLY A 78 -11.93 -3.93 -0.06
CA GLY A 78 -11.82 -2.54 -0.45
C GLY A 78 -11.76 -2.42 -1.97
N THR A 79 -12.77 -1.84 -2.59
CA THR A 79 -12.84 -1.60 -4.03
C THR A 79 -12.54 -0.14 -4.34
N ASN A 80 -12.21 0.15 -5.60
CA ASN A 80 -11.87 1.51 -6.05
C ASN A 80 -10.74 2.14 -5.20
N LEU A 81 -9.63 1.41 -5.08
CA LEU A 81 -8.44 1.91 -4.38
C LEU A 81 -7.94 3.16 -5.10
N THR A 82 -8.00 4.28 -4.40
CA THR A 82 -7.38 5.53 -4.85
C THR A 82 -6.01 5.62 -4.21
N LEU A 83 -4.99 5.71 -5.06
CA LEU A 83 -3.64 6.01 -4.62
C LEU A 83 -3.56 7.52 -4.37
N VAL A 84 -3.49 7.93 -3.10
CA VAL A 84 -3.31 9.34 -2.76
C VAL A 84 -1.82 9.59 -2.55
N GLU A 85 -1.23 10.36 -3.45
CA GLU A 85 0.13 10.86 -3.32
C GLU A 85 0.09 12.21 -2.59
N THR A 86 0.32 12.18 -1.27
CA THR A 86 0.36 13.41 -0.47
C THR A 86 1.69 14.11 -0.70
N VAL A 87 1.66 15.21 -1.47
CA VAL A 87 2.83 16.06 -1.73
C VAL A 87 3.23 16.80 -0.45
N MET A 88 4.11 16.19 0.35
CA MET A 88 4.62 16.73 1.64
C MET A 88 5.58 17.94 1.49
N GLY A 89 5.69 18.50 0.29
CA GLY A 89 6.58 19.64 -0.01
C GLY A 89 8.03 19.24 -0.27
N ARG A 90 8.81 20.19 -0.79
CA ARG A 90 10.21 20.01 -1.20
C ARG A 90 11.10 19.53 -0.06
N MET A 91 11.54 18.28 -0.11
CA MET A 91 12.74 17.85 0.62
C MET A 91 13.95 18.34 -0.15
N THR A 92 14.44 19.53 0.20
CA THR A 92 15.70 20.03 -0.38
C THR A 92 16.88 19.34 0.31
N THR A 93 17.98 19.17 -0.41
CA THR A 93 19.26 18.64 0.11
C THR A 93 19.68 19.35 1.42
N GLY A 94 19.31 20.62 1.60
CA GLY A 94 19.53 21.38 2.83
C GLY A 94 18.79 20.82 4.06
N ARG A 95 17.58 20.28 3.91
CA ARG A 95 16.84 19.67 5.03
C ARG A 95 17.44 18.33 5.43
N ALA A 96 17.91 17.54 4.47
CA ALA A 96 18.64 16.30 4.75
C ALA A 96 20.00 16.58 5.43
N ALA A 97 20.73 17.59 4.96
CA ALA A 97 21.96 18.04 5.61
C ALA A 97 21.71 18.55 7.04
N LEU A 98 20.61 19.27 7.29
CA LEU A 98 20.24 19.71 8.65
C LEU A 98 19.91 18.53 9.58
N ILE A 99 19.16 17.54 9.11
CA ILE A 99 18.85 16.34 9.89
C ILE A 99 20.14 15.57 10.20
N GLY A 100 21.01 15.37 9.20
CA GLY A 100 22.33 14.75 9.37
C GLY A 100 23.25 15.53 10.31
N ALA A 101 23.25 16.85 10.22
CA ALA A 101 24.00 17.74 11.12
C ALA A 101 23.53 17.58 12.57
N GLY A 102 22.21 17.47 12.80
CA GLY A 102 21.65 17.21 14.13
C GLY A 102 22.13 15.88 14.72
N THR A 103 22.06 14.79 13.94
CA THR A 103 22.54 13.47 14.37
C THR A 103 24.06 13.45 14.59
N GLY A 104 24.84 14.08 13.72
CA GLY A 104 26.29 14.18 13.87
C GLY A 104 26.74 15.09 15.00
N ALA A 105 26.03 16.19 15.27
CA ALA A 105 26.31 17.06 16.40
C ALA A 105 26.13 16.32 17.73
N TRP A 106 25.07 15.51 17.85
CA TRP A 106 24.87 14.66 19.04
C TRP A 106 25.98 13.63 19.20
N PHE A 107 26.37 12.96 18.12
CA PHE A 107 27.48 12.00 18.14
C PHE A 107 28.83 12.67 18.47
N GLY A 108 29.11 13.82 17.86
CA GLY A 108 30.30 14.63 18.13
C GLY A 108 30.34 15.17 19.56
N LEU A 109 29.19 15.58 20.10
CA LEU A 109 29.05 15.96 21.51
C LEU A 109 29.35 14.77 22.43
N PHE A 110 28.84 13.58 22.12
CA PHE A 110 29.11 12.36 22.89
C PHE A 110 30.61 12.01 22.90
N ILE A 111 31.25 12.00 21.72
CA ILE A 111 32.69 11.75 21.59
C ILE A 111 33.49 12.86 22.29
N GLY A 112 33.12 14.12 22.10
CA GLY A 112 33.75 15.27 22.76
C GLY A 112 33.65 15.22 24.29
N LEU A 113 32.52 14.79 24.83
CA LEU A 113 32.33 14.58 26.27
C LEU A 113 33.21 13.45 26.79
N LEU A 114 33.28 12.33 26.06
CA LEU A 114 34.13 11.19 26.42
C LEU A 114 35.61 11.62 26.49
N PHE A 115 36.15 12.24 25.44
CA PHE A 115 37.53 12.73 25.41
C PHE A 115 37.78 13.90 26.37
N GLY A 116 36.76 14.72 26.62
CA GLY A 116 36.81 15.82 27.59
C GLY A 116 37.06 15.33 29.02
N ILE A 117 36.46 14.19 29.42
CA ILE A 117 36.67 13.60 30.75
C ILE A 117 38.12 13.11 30.95
N PHE A 118 38.80 12.68 29.88
CA PHE A 118 40.20 12.24 29.92
C PHE A 118 41.21 13.38 29.66
N THR A 119 40.73 14.60 29.42
CA THR A 119 41.58 15.78 29.16
C THR A 119 41.93 16.49 30.47
N ALA A 120 43.21 16.63 30.75
CA ALA A 120 43.73 17.38 31.91
C ALA A 120 43.77 18.92 31.69
N GLY A 121 43.34 19.39 30.50
CA GLY A 121 43.37 20.80 30.08
C GLY A 121 41.96 21.40 29.94
N ASN A 122 41.77 22.29 28.95
CA ASN A 122 40.47 22.92 28.69
C ASN A 122 39.48 21.92 28.05
N TRP A 123 38.84 21.11 28.89
CA TRP A 123 37.85 20.11 28.51
C TRP A 123 36.65 20.70 27.75
N VAL A 124 36.26 21.95 28.04
CA VAL A 124 35.20 22.66 27.30
C VAL A 124 35.58 22.87 25.85
N ALA A 125 36.84 23.26 25.58
CA ALA A 125 37.32 23.40 24.20
C ALA A 125 37.27 22.08 23.43
N VAL A 126 37.59 20.95 24.07
CA VAL A 126 37.53 19.61 23.47
C VAL A 126 36.09 19.24 23.10
N ILE A 127 35.13 19.54 23.98
CA ILE A 127 33.70 19.30 23.71
C ILE A 127 33.21 20.15 22.54
N VAL A 128 33.53 21.44 22.52
CA VAL A 128 33.11 22.36 21.45
C VAL A 128 33.70 21.93 20.11
N VAL A 129 34.98 21.57 20.07
CA VAL A 129 35.64 21.08 18.85
C VAL A 129 35.02 19.76 18.39
N GLY A 130 34.76 18.82 19.31
CA GLY A 130 34.09 17.55 18.99
C GLY A 130 32.68 17.74 18.42
N LEU A 131 31.91 18.67 18.99
CA LEU A 131 30.57 19.03 18.49
C LEU A 131 30.64 19.63 17.08
N VAL A 132 31.55 20.57 16.83
CA VAL A 132 31.70 21.22 15.51
C VAL A 132 32.12 20.20 14.46
N ILE A 133 33.13 19.39 14.75
CA ILE A 133 33.62 18.34 13.83
C ILE A 133 32.52 17.31 13.56
N GLY A 134 31.80 16.86 14.60
CA GLY A 134 30.69 15.92 14.45
C GLY A 134 29.51 16.50 13.65
N ALA A 135 29.18 17.76 13.85
CA ALA A 135 28.15 18.45 13.07
C ALA A 135 28.53 18.55 11.59
N ILE A 136 29.78 18.90 11.28
CA ILE A 136 30.30 18.98 9.90
C ILE A 136 30.27 17.60 9.24
N TRP A 137 30.84 16.58 9.88
CA TRP A 137 30.86 15.22 9.34
C TRP A 137 29.47 14.61 9.22
N GLY A 138 28.57 14.86 10.18
CA GLY A 138 27.17 14.40 10.12
C GLY A 138 26.37 15.10 9.04
N ALA A 139 26.62 16.40 8.80
CA ALA A 139 26.02 17.11 7.67
C ALA A 139 26.46 16.51 6.33
N VAL A 140 27.76 16.24 6.18
CA VAL A 140 28.33 15.60 4.98
C VAL A 140 27.75 14.19 4.81
N PHE A 141 27.78 13.36 5.85
CA PHE A 141 27.26 11.99 5.77
C PHE A 141 25.75 11.96 5.56
N GLY A 142 24.99 12.87 6.16
CA GLY A 142 23.55 13.01 5.93
C GLY A 142 23.22 13.46 4.50
N ALA A 143 24.03 14.37 3.93
CA ALA A 143 23.91 14.76 2.53
C ALA A 143 24.27 13.61 1.57
N VAL A 144 25.33 12.85 1.87
CA VAL A 144 25.75 11.67 1.09
C VAL A 144 24.73 10.55 1.20
N ALA A 145 24.24 10.25 2.39
CA ALA A 145 23.19 9.25 2.62
C ALA A 145 21.89 9.63 1.90
N HIS A 146 21.54 10.92 1.85
CA HIS A 146 20.41 11.39 1.06
C HIS A 146 20.64 11.25 -0.45
N ALA A 147 21.84 11.57 -0.93
CA ALA A 147 22.21 11.38 -2.33
C ALA A 147 22.18 9.88 -2.73
N MET A 148 22.65 8.98 -1.85
CA MET A 148 22.63 7.53 -2.05
C MET A 148 21.24 6.92 -1.89
N ALA A 149 20.43 7.42 -0.95
CA ALA A 149 19.09 6.91 -0.67
C ALA A 149 18.02 7.38 -1.67
N GLY A 150 18.34 8.32 -2.57
CA GLY A 150 17.40 8.68 -3.63
C GLY A 150 17.67 10.01 -4.32
N GLY A 151 18.84 10.20 -4.93
CA GLY A 151 19.16 11.35 -5.78
C GLY A 151 18.34 11.52 -7.07
N GLN A 152 17.20 10.84 -7.23
CA GLN A 152 16.30 10.96 -8.39
C GLN A 152 14.87 10.61 -7.95
N ARG A 153 14.18 11.56 -7.32
CA ARG A 153 12.72 11.79 -7.40
C ARG A 153 12.34 12.88 -6.41
N ASP A 154 11.88 14.02 -6.93
CA ASP A 154 11.47 15.22 -6.18
C ASP A 154 10.21 15.04 -5.30
N PHE A 155 9.89 13.81 -4.87
CA PHE A 155 8.75 13.51 -4.02
C PHE A 155 9.09 12.35 -3.07
N THR A 156 9.05 12.60 -1.76
CA THR A 156 8.88 11.52 -0.78
C THR A 156 7.42 11.08 -0.86
N SER A 157 7.12 10.21 -1.82
CA SER A 157 5.78 9.68 -2.01
C SER A 157 5.54 8.62 -0.94
N ALA A 158 4.90 9.02 0.16
CA ALA A 158 4.23 8.06 1.03
C ALA A 158 2.95 7.61 0.28
N SER A 159 3.05 6.54 -0.49
CA SER A 159 1.90 5.95 -1.16
C SER A 159 0.94 5.39 -0.12
N SER A 160 -0.15 6.09 0.15
CA SER A 160 -1.24 5.56 0.97
C SER A 160 -2.35 5.08 0.02
N LEU A 161 -2.61 3.77 0.06
CA LEU A 161 -3.74 3.18 -0.63
C LEU A 161 -4.99 3.41 0.24
N ARG A 162 -5.96 4.17 -0.27
CA ARG A 162 -7.24 4.39 0.40
C ARG A 162 -8.36 3.79 -0.44
N ALA A 163 -9.12 2.85 0.13
CA ALA A 163 -10.34 2.34 -0.51
C ALA A 163 -11.43 3.41 -0.47
N SER A 164 -12.06 3.70 -1.61
CA SER A 164 -13.22 4.61 -1.64
C SER A 164 -14.54 3.89 -1.37
N GLN A 165 -14.55 2.55 -1.47
CA GLN A 165 -15.75 1.74 -1.25
C GLN A 165 -15.37 0.34 -0.75
N TYR A 166 -16.30 -0.34 -0.08
CA TYR A 166 -16.10 -1.68 0.48
C TYR A 166 -17.18 -2.62 -0.04
N ALA A 167 -16.78 -3.67 -0.76
CA ALA A 167 -17.66 -4.75 -1.20
C ALA A 167 -17.67 -5.88 -0.18
N VAL A 168 -18.84 -6.40 0.16
CA VAL A 168 -18.95 -7.67 0.90
C VAL A 168 -19.17 -8.77 -0.11
N THR A 169 -18.32 -9.79 -0.06
CA THR A 169 -18.33 -10.94 -0.95
C THR A 169 -18.48 -12.23 -0.14
N VAL A 170 -19.14 -13.23 -0.72
CA VAL A 170 -19.34 -14.56 -0.11
C VAL A 170 -19.15 -15.66 -1.14
N ASP A 171 -18.77 -16.85 -0.71
CA ASP A 171 -18.62 -18.02 -1.58
C ASP A 171 -19.89 -18.23 -2.44
N ALA A 172 -19.69 -18.57 -3.72
CA ALA A 172 -20.76 -18.72 -4.70
C ALA A 172 -21.82 -19.75 -4.27
N GLY A 173 -21.45 -20.80 -3.52
CA GLY A 173 -22.40 -21.81 -3.02
C GLY A 173 -23.37 -21.28 -1.97
N LEU A 174 -23.02 -20.18 -1.28
CA LEU A 174 -23.79 -19.59 -0.18
C LEU A 174 -24.41 -18.24 -0.56
N ALA A 175 -24.16 -17.76 -1.78
CA ALA A 175 -24.56 -16.43 -2.24
C ALA A 175 -26.08 -16.19 -2.17
N ASP A 176 -26.89 -17.18 -2.54
CA ASP A 176 -28.35 -17.04 -2.53
C ASP A 176 -28.94 -17.01 -1.11
N GLN A 177 -28.35 -17.78 -0.19
CA GLN A 177 -28.70 -17.73 1.23
C GLN A 177 -28.37 -16.36 1.83
N ALA A 178 -27.18 -15.83 1.55
CA ALA A 178 -26.77 -14.50 2.00
C ALA A 178 -27.70 -13.41 1.44
N ARG A 179 -28.03 -13.45 0.14
CA ARG A 179 -28.99 -12.51 -0.48
C ARG A 179 -30.37 -12.60 0.16
N GLN A 180 -30.84 -13.79 0.51
CA GLN A 180 -32.14 -13.96 1.15
C GLN A 180 -32.15 -13.34 2.55
N LEU A 181 -31.08 -13.49 3.33
CA LEU A 181 -30.93 -12.86 4.64
C LEU A 181 -30.86 -11.33 4.52
N LEU A 182 -30.08 -10.80 3.57
CA LEU A 182 -30.02 -9.36 3.31
C LEU A 182 -31.35 -8.80 2.81
N GLY A 183 -32.10 -9.58 2.03
CA GLY A 183 -33.46 -9.25 1.64
C GLY A 183 -34.38 -9.03 2.86
N ARG A 184 -34.27 -9.85 3.91
CA ARG A 184 -35.03 -9.69 5.16
C ARG A 184 -34.61 -8.44 5.95
N MET A 185 -33.31 -8.12 5.95
CA MET A 185 -32.81 -6.88 6.55
C MET A 185 -33.40 -5.65 5.84
N HIS A 186 -33.43 -5.65 4.50
CA HIS A 186 -33.97 -4.54 3.70
C HIS A 186 -35.52 -4.48 3.70
N LEU A 187 -36.19 -5.62 3.90
CA LEU A 187 -37.64 -5.74 4.11
C LEU A 187 -38.08 -5.36 5.53
N THR A 188 -37.17 -4.89 6.38
CA THR A 188 -37.50 -4.09 7.56
C THR A 188 -37.31 -2.61 7.24
N PRO A 189 -38.06 -2.00 6.29
CA PRO A 189 -38.07 -0.56 6.17
C PRO A 189 -38.71 -0.03 7.46
N THR A 190 -38.02 0.92 8.09
CA THR A 190 -38.51 1.90 9.06
C THR A 190 -40.04 2.04 9.05
N GLY A 191 -40.70 1.21 9.87
CA GLY A 191 -42.15 1.12 9.96
C GLY A 191 -42.57 1.05 11.42
N ALA A 192 -42.07 1.97 12.24
CA ALA A 192 -42.52 2.17 13.62
C ALA A 192 -42.07 3.52 14.20
N THR A 193 -42.44 4.63 13.56
CA THR A 193 -42.64 5.90 14.29
C THR A 193 -44.13 6.21 14.30
N ALA A 194 -44.85 5.45 15.12
CA ALA A 194 -46.16 5.85 15.62
C ALA A 194 -45.95 6.60 16.92
N ARG A 195 -46.16 7.92 16.90
CA ARG A 195 -46.81 8.71 17.95
C ARG A 195 -47.04 10.13 17.47
#